data_AF-A0A645D869-F1
#
_entry.id   AF-A0A645D869-F1
#
_cell.length_a   1.000
_cell.length_b   1.000
_cell.length_c   1.000
_cell.angle_alpha   90.00
_cell.angle_beta   90.00
_cell.angle_gamma   90.00
#
_symmetry.space_group_name_H-M   'P 1'
#
loop_
_entity.id
_entity.type
_entity.pdbx_description
1 polymer ?
#
loop_
_entity_poly.entity_id
_entity_poly.type
_entity_poly.pdbx_seq_one_letter_code
_entity_poly.pdbx_strand_id
1 'polypeptide(L)'
;MTYADKLLNQAILMVLENTSQDELEKVCPIDGEALGWYFWLPGIAGPYELILQKWHKYADLEETTFLLKYYPAPGEAIFADFSCAEQIVRLSSCFEDQLLEDELKELPAPLFEEAVDLRYLGIPRLQSRSFFEENLFLIGTITIFMNKDELIKSALETQTSYFQYSENGLLAAKESELVELTGNDDFDRKVKGLDACHPFYDFLINTLFASVFLRAVKSEFYSTTGVISYRMKKEGYQNEYMNEVRQVELCNYYKEGIKV
;
A
#
# COMPACT_ATOMS: atom_id res chain seq x y z
N MET A 1 17.62 6.88 -10.81
CA MET A 1 16.60 7.93 -10.66
C MET A 1 15.76 7.91 -11.93
N THR A 2 14.54 7.39 -11.83
CA THR A 2 13.58 7.31 -12.94
C THR A 2 12.91 8.67 -13.14
N TYR A 3 12.16 8.88 -14.23
CA TYR A 3 11.34 10.08 -14.38
C TYR A 3 10.20 10.10 -13.36
N ALA A 4 9.58 8.95 -13.08
CA ALA A 4 8.53 8.83 -12.07
C ALA A 4 9.04 9.18 -10.66
N ASP A 5 10.27 8.76 -10.33
CA ASP A 5 10.96 9.10 -9.08
C ASP A 5 11.11 10.61 -8.88
N LYS A 6 11.60 11.31 -9.91
CA LYS A 6 11.73 12.77 -9.89
C LYS A 6 10.39 13.45 -9.70
N LEU A 7 9.36 13.00 -10.43
CA LEU A 7 8.02 13.53 -10.33
C LEU A 7 7.46 13.37 -8.91
N LEU A 8 7.54 12.16 -8.34
CA LEU A 8 7.03 11.89 -6.99
C LEU A 8 7.74 12.72 -5.94
N ASN A 9 9.08 12.76 -5.96
CA ASN A 9 9.85 13.58 -5.02
C ASN A 9 9.52 15.07 -5.14
N GLN A 10 9.41 15.60 -6.35
CA GLN A 10 9.02 17.00 -6.56
C GLN A 10 7.61 17.28 -6.04
N ALA A 11 6.65 16.39 -6.31
CA ALA A 11 5.28 16.53 -5.85
C ALA A 11 5.16 16.44 -4.32
N ILE A 12 5.88 15.51 -3.69
CA ILE A 12 5.95 15.39 -2.23
C ILE A 12 6.47 16.68 -1.60
N LEU A 13 7.57 17.23 -2.13
CA LEU A 13 8.12 18.50 -1.65
C LEU A 13 7.12 19.64 -1.80
N MET A 14 6.43 19.73 -2.94
CA MET A 14 5.42 20.78 -3.18
C MET A 14 4.24 20.69 -2.21
N VAL A 15 3.77 19.47 -1.88
CA VAL A 15 2.71 19.27 -0.89
C VAL A 15 3.18 19.66 0.51
N LEU A 16 4.39 19.27 0.90
CA LEU A 16 4.95 19.63 2.20
C LEU A 16 5.15 21.14 2.37
N GLU A 17 5.45 21.86 1.29
CA GLU A 17 5.67 23.32 1.31
C GLU A 17 4.37 24.13 1.24
N ASN A 18 3.32 23.63 0.60
CA ASN A 18 2.16 24.45 0.20
C ASN A 18 0.81 23.98 0.73
N THR A 19 0.71 22.81 1.35
CA THR A 19 -0.57 22.23 1.77
C THR A 19 -0.77 22.35 3.28
N SER A 20 -1.99 22.63 3.73
CA SER A 20 -2.33 22.54 5.15
C SER A 20 -2.28 21.08 5.60
N GLN A 21 -2.13 20.83 6.91
CA GLN A 21 -2.22 19.48 7.50
C GLN A 21 -3.55 18.75 7.20
N ASP A 22 -4.50 19.41 6.53
CA ASP A 22 -5.82 18.88 6.19
C ASP A 22 -5.81 17.90 4.99
N GLU A 23 -4.74 17.82 4.19
CA GLU A 23 -4.67 16.91 3.02
C GLU A 23 -3.56 15.84 3.11
N LEU A 24 -2.54 16.05 3.95
CA LEU A 24 -1.48 15.08 4.24
C LEU A 24 -1.02 15.29 5.69
N GLU A 25 -1.15 14.27 6.54
CA GLU A 25 -0.71 14.38 7.93
C GLU A 25 0.81 14.21 8.04
N LYS A 26 1.36 13.20 7.35
CA LYS A 26 2.80 12.94 7.29
C LYS A 26 3.19 12.11 6.07
N VAL A 27 4.42 12.32 5.60
CA VAL A 27 5.11 11.43 4.67
C VAL A 27 6.55 11.25 5.15
N CYS A 28 7.08 10.04 5.06
CA CYS A 28 8.50 9.80 5.32
C CYS A 28 9.11 8.83 4.30
N PRO A 29 10.39 9.02 3.93
CA PRO A 29 11.10 8.04 3.11
C PRO A 29 11.28 6.73 3.88
N ILE A 30 11.35 5.63 3.15
CA ILE A 30 11.62 4.32 3.73
C ILE A 30 13.13 4.10 3.81
N ASP A 31 13.64 3.90 5.03
CA ASP A 31 15.05 3.64 5.26
C ASP A 31 15.54 2.39 4.51
N GLY A 32 16.67 2.55 3.82
CA GLY A 32 17.29 1.50 3.03
C GLY A 32 16.68 1.27 1.64
N GLU A 33 15.57 1.94 1.31
CA GLU A 33 14.96 1.88 -0.02
C GLU A 33 15.30 3.12 -0.84
N ALA A 34 15.70 2.91 -2.10
CA ALA A 34 16.00 4.03 -2.99
C ALA A 34 14.74 4.81 -3.41
N LEU A 35 13.59 4.14 -3.43
CA LEU A 35 12.33 4.62 -3.99
C LEU A 35 11.15 4.04 -3.22
N GLY A 36 10.93 4.55 -2.01
CA GLY A 36 9.85 4.12 -1.15
C GLY A 36 9.45 5.19 -0.13
N TRP A 37 8.15 5.31 0.14
CA TRP A 37 7.60 6.25 1.11
C TRP A 37 6.45 5.64 1.91
N TYR A 38 6.34 6.06 3.17
CA TYR A 38 5.14 5.91 3.97
C TYR A 38 4.31 7.20 3.95
N PHE A 39 2.99 7.06 3.89
CA PHE A 39 2.04 8.17 3.88
C PHE A 39 0.96 7.97 4.95
N TRP A 40 0.74 8.98 5.79
CA TRP A 40 -0.38 9.08 6.72
C TRP A 40 -1.37 10.10 6.16
N LEU A 41 -2.54 9.62 5.77
CA LEU A 41 -3.59 10.43 5.18
C LEU A 41 -4.62 10.87 6.24
N PRO A 42 -5.19 12.08 6.12
CA PRO A 42 -6.16 12.59 7.09
C PRO A 42 -7.34 11.66 7.34
N GLY A 43 -7.58 11.37 8.62
CA GLY A 43 -8.71 10.53 9.05
C GLY A 43 -8.55 9.03 8.75
N ILE A 44 -7.36 8.60 8.33
CA ILE A 44 -6.99 7.19 8.15
C ILE A 44 -5.91 6.84 9.17
N ALA A 45 -6.17 5.85 10.01
CA ALA A 45 -5.30 5.55 11.14
C ALA A 45 -4.01 4.81 10.72
N GLY A 46 -4.11 3.89 9.77
CA GLY A 46 -2.97 3.16 9.24
C GLY A 46 -2.19 3.94 8.17
N PRO A 47 -0.87 3.74 8.05
CA PRO A 47 -0.10 4.29 6.94
C PRO A 47 -0.22 3.45 5.66
N TYR A 48 -0.11 4.12 4.53
CA TYR A 48 0.16 3.51 3.23
C TYR A 48 1.66 3.42 2.98
N GLU A 49 2.13 2.33 2.37
CA GLU A 49 3.48 2.21 1.81
C GLU A 49 3.39 2.19 0.28
N LEU A 50 4.17 3.06 -0.36
CA LEU A 50 4.38 3.05 -1.80
C LEU A 50 5.85 2.75 -2.06
N ILE A 51 6.15 1.61 -2.69
CA ILE A 51 7.53 1.17 -2.93
C ILE A 51 7.72 0.73 -4.38
N LEU A 52 8.84 1.11 -4.98
CA LEU A 52 9.18 0.71 -6.35
C LEU A 52 9.29 -0.82 -6.45
N GLN A 53 8.52 -1.39 -7.38
CA GLN A 53 8.66 -2.80 -7.75
C GLN A 53 9.64 -2.98 -8.91
N LYS A 54 9.37 -2.28 -10.01
CA LYS A 54 10.09 -2.43 -11.28
C LYS A 54 9.90 -1.21 -12.15
N TRP A 55 10.79 -1.04 -13.12
CA TRP A 55 10.62 -0.04 -14.16
C TRP A 55 11.27 -0.49 -15.46
N HIS A 56 10.73 -0.02 -16.57
CA HIS A 56 11.23 -0.27 -17.91
C HIS A 56 11.24 1.03 -18.70
N LYS A 57 12.22 1.17 -19.61
CA LYS A 57 12.32 2.31 -20.51
C LYS A 57 12.34 1.86 -21.96
N TYR A 58 11.40 2.36 -22.74
CA TYR A 58 11.24 2.12 -24.17
C TYR A 58 11.42 3.45 -24.91
N ALA A 59 12.63 3.68 -25.41
CA ALA A 59 13.04 4.97 -25.98
C ALA A 59 12.84 6.13 -24.98
N ASP A 60 11.90 7.03 -25.26
CA ASP A 60 11.59 8.17 -24.38
C ASP A 60 10.49 7.86 -23.35
N LEU A 61 9.77 6.75 -23.52
CA LEU A 61 8.73 6.29 -22.60
C LEU A 61 9.34 5.48 -21.45
N GLU A 62 8.96 5.80 -20.23
CA GLU A 62 9.28 5.06 -19.01
C GLU A 62 7.98 4.57 -18.38
N GLU A 63 7.96 3.29 -18.03
CA GLU A 63 6.89 2.64 -17.26
C GLU A 63 7.48 2.25 -15.91
N THR A 64 6.97 2.83 -14.82
CA THR A 64 7.43 2.56 -13.45
C THR A 64 6.27 2.02 -12.63
N THR A 65 6.42 0.82 -12.08
CA THR A 65 5.41 0.15 -11.25
C THR A 65 5.82 0.18 -9.78
N PHE A 66 4.89 0.61 -8.94
CA PHE A 66 5.00 0.62 -7.49
C PHE A 66 4.02 -0.39 -6.88
N LEU A 67 4.43 -1.03 -5.79
CA LEU A 67 3.51 -1.73 -4.90
C LEU A 67 2.86 -0.71 -3.97
N LEU A 68 1.54 -0.84 -3.80
CA LEU A 68 0.78 -0.12 -2.79
C LEU A 68 0.37 -1.09 -1.69
N LYS A 69 0.91 -0.87 -0.50
CA LYS A 69 0.58 -1.62 0.71
C LYS A 69 -0.16 -0.73 1.70
N TYR A 70 -0.96 -1.36 2.55
CA TYR A 70 -1.66 -0.67 3.64
C TYR A 70 -1.46 -1.41 4.95
N TYR A 71 -1.04 -0.68 5.99
CA TYR A 71 -0.83 -1.20 7.33
C TYR A 71 -1.97 -0.75 8.25
N PRO A 72 -3.15 -1.40 8.21
CA PRO A 72 -4.29 -1.00 9.02
C PRO A 72 -3.93 -0.98 10.51
N ALA A 73 -4.38 0.05 11.22
CA ALA A 73 -4.35 0.04 12.68
C ALA A 73 -5.34 -1.03 13.19
N PRO A 74 -5.03 -1.72 14.32
CA PRO A 74 -5.90 -2.79 14.84
C PRO A 74 -7.34 -2.39 15.15
N GLY A 75 -7.60 -1.09 15.36
CA GLY A 75 -8.94 -0.55 15.62
C GLY A 75 -9.76 -0.26 14.36
N GLU A 76 -9.19 -0.34 13.17
CA GLU A 76 -9.90 -0.09 11.92
C GLU A 76 -10.74 -1.31 11.51
N ALA A 77 -11.94 -1.05 10.96
CA ALA A 77 -12.82 -2.13 10.52
C ALA A 77 -12.17 -3.04 9.46
N ILE A 78 -11.37 -2.46 8.56
CA ILE A 78 -10.68 -3.20 7.50
C ILE A 78 -9.60 -4.14 8.03
N PHE A 79 -9.09 -3.94 9.26
CA PHE A 79 -8.06 -4.82 9.85
C PHE A 79 -8.49 -6.28 9.88
N ALA A 80 -9.76 -6.54 10.20
CA ALA A 80 -10.32 -7.89 10.25
C ALA A 80 -10.44 -8.57 8.87
N ASP A 81 -10.36 -7.80 7.78
CA ASP A 81 -10.43 -8.32 6.42
C ASP A 81 -9.05 -8.77 5.88
N PHE A 82 -7.96 -8.43 6.57
CA PHE A 82 -6.62 -8.93 6.25
C PHE A 82 -6.44 -10.37 6.74
N SER A 83 -5.50 -11.10 6.15
CA SER A 83 -5.20 -12.49 6.53
C SER A 83 -4.83 -12.60 8.01
N CYS A 84 -5.09 -13.76 8.61
CA CYS A 84 -4.67 -14.01 9.99
C CYS A 84 -3.14 -13.84 10.16
N ALA A 85 -2.35 -14.21 9.14
CA ALA A 85 -0.91 -13.93 9.11
C ALA A 85 -0.61 -12.42 9.15
N GLU A 86 -1.24 -11.61 8.30
CA GLU A 86 -1.11 -10.15 8.31
C GLU A 86 -1.53 -9.56 9.67
N GLN A 87 -2.63 -10.03 10.26
CA GLN A 87 -3.08 -9.58 11.58
C GLN A 87 -2.08 -9.90 12.69
N ILE A 88 -1.54 -11.14 12.71
CA ILE A 88 -0.52 -11.56 13.69
C ILE A 88 0.74 -10.72 13.54
N VAL A 89 1.23 -10.55 12.30
CA VAL A 89 2.45 -9.76 12.05
C VAL A 89 2.21 -8.30 12.43
N ARG A 90 1.05 -7.72 12.10
CA ARG A 90 0.69 -6.34 12.47
C ARG A 90 0.65 -6.12 13.98
N LEU A 91 0.22 -7.11 14.76
CA LEU A 91 0.16 -7.05 16.23
C LEU A 91 1.47 -7.46 16.93
N SER A 92 2.45 -7.90 16.16
CA SER A 92 3.74 -8.36 16.70
C SER A 92 4.70 -7.21 16.97
N SER A 93 5.84 -7.53 17.58
CA SER A 93 6.94 -6.58 17.74
C SER A 93 7.61 -6.14 16.43
N CYS A 94 7.20 -6.68 15.28
CA CYS A 94 7.70 -6.25 13.98
C CYS A 94 7.26 -4.84 13.59
N PHE A 95 6.24 -4.28 14.24
CA PHE A 95 5.76 -2.91 14.00
C PHE A 95 6.19 -1.95 15.10
N GLU A 96 6.36 -0.69 14.71
CA GLU A 96 6.60 0.41 15.63
C GLU A 96 5.25 0.99 16.07
N ASP A 97 4.54 0.30 16.98
CA ASP A 97 3.27 0.79 17.52
C ASP A 97 3.41 1.52 18.86
N GLN A 98 4.62 1.50 19.45
CA GLN A 98 4.95 2.15 20.72
C GLN A 98 6.43 2.55 20.72
N LEU A 99 6.74 3.73 21.25
CA LEU A 99 8.10 4.07 21.67
C LEU A 99 8.45 3.25 22.92
N LEU A 100 9.61 2.61 22.92
CA LEU A 100 10.13 2.00 24.15
C LEU A 100 10.49 3.12 25.12
N GLU A 101 10.09 3.04 26.39
CA GLU A 101 10.33 4.08 27.42
C GLU A 101 11.81 4.50 27.56
N ASP A 102 12.74 3.63 27.14
CA ASP A 102 14.18 3.88 27.18
C ASP A 102 14.68 4.75 26.01
N GLU A 103 14.00 4.75 24.85
CA GLU A 103 14.35 5.60 23.70
C GLU A 103 13.96 7.07 23.92
N LEU A 104 12.96 7.31 24.78
CA LEU A 104 12.53 8.66 25.19
C LEU A 104 13.56 9.38 26.09
N LYS A 105 14.47 8.65 26.74
CA LYS A 105 15.47 9.21 27.66
C LYS A 105 16.79 9.60 26.99
N GLU A 106 17.09 9.04 25.82
CA GLU A 106 18.37 9.25 25.13
C GLU A 106 18.32 10.31 24.02
N LEU A 107 17.16 10.87 23.69
CA LEU A 107 17.05 11.92 22.68
C LEU A 107 17.65 13.25 23.19
N PRO A 108 18.73 13.77 22.59
CA PRO A 108 19.29 15.05 22.97
C PRO A 108 18.43 16.19 22.41
N ALA A 109 17.92 17.07 23.27
CA ALA A 109 17.28 18.31 22.84
C ALA A 109 18.30 19.47 22.79
N PRO A 110 18.26 20.42 21.83
CA PRO A 110 17.60 20.41 20.52
C PRO A 110 18.57 20.75 19.37
N LEU A 111 18.51 20.00 18.26
CA LEU A 111 18.94 20.53 16.95
C LEU A 111 17.87 20.35 15.85
N PHE A 112 16.78 19.64 16.13
CA PHE A 112 15.57 19.63 15.30
C PHE A 112 14.35 19.49 16.24
N GLU A 113 13.37 20.38 16.12
CA GLU A 113 12.08 20.33 16.85
C GLU A 113 11.15 19.23 16.30
N GLU A 114 11.64 18.01 16.11
CA GLU A 114 10.74 16.88 15.87
C GLU A 114 10.66 16.07 17.15
N ALA A 115 9.75 16.48 18.04
CA ALA A 115 9.15 15.54 18.96
C ALA A 115 8.69 14.35 18.11
N VAL A 116 9.10 13.12 18.45
CA VAL A 116 8.52 11.94 17.83
C VAL A 116 7.02 12.03 18.07
N ASP A 117 6.30 12.45 17.05
CA ASP A 117 4.86 12.62 17.15
C ASP A 117 4.26 11.23 17.19
N LEU A 118 3.90 10.80 18.41
CA LEU A 118 3.33 9.50 18.77
C LEU A 118 2.08 9.14 17.96
N ARG A 119 1.54 10.09 17.17
CA ARG A 119 0.45 9.90 16.21
C ARG A 119 0.87 9.12 14.95
N TYR A 120 2.16 9.05 14.62
CA TYR A 120 2.66 8.44 13.37
C TYR A 120 3.45 7.17 13.62
N LEU A 121 2.75 6.19 14.16
CA LEU A 121 3.22 4.83 14.44
C LEU A 121 2.57 3.86 13.44
N GLY A 122 2.96 2.58 13.48
CA GLY A 122 2.34 1.54 12.65
C GLY A 122 3.05 1.24 11.32
N ILE A 123 4.32 1.63 11.19
CA ILE A 123 5.20 1.13 10.12
C ILE A 123 6.03 -0.07 10.62
N PRO A 124 6.49 -0.95 9.71
CA PRO A 124 7.40 -2.03 10.07
C PRO A 124 8.76 -1.50 10.56
N ARG A 125 9.30 -2.09 11.64
CA ARG A 125 10.68 -1.86 12.09
C ARG A 125 11.64 -2.23 10.98
N LEU A 126 12.68 -1.41 10.78
CA LEU A 126 13.68 -1.64 9.73
C LEU A 126 14.26 -3.07 9.74
N GLN A 127 14.61 -3.58 10.92
CA GLN A 127 15.18 -4.93 11.08
C GLN A 127 14.18 -6.06 10.78
N SER A 128 12.87 -5.79 10.87
CA SER A 128 11.83 -6.78 10.64
C SER A 128 11.42 -6.89 9.16
N ARG A 129 11.68 -5.86 8.36
CA ARG A 129 11.29 -5.80 6.94
C ARG A 129 11.87 -6.95 6.12
N SER A 130 13.07 -7.44 6.44
CA SER A 130 13.69 -8.57 5.74
C SER A 130 12.95 -9.91 5.89
N PHE A 131 12.04 -10.02 6.86
CA PHE A 131 11.23 -11.23 7.06
C PHE A 131 9.89 -11.18 6.33
N PHE A 132 9.54 -10.03 5.73
CA PHE A 132 8.23 -9.85 5.11
C PHE A 132 8.29 -10.32 3.66
N GLU A 133 7.32 -11.16 3.28
CA GLU A 133 7.10 -11.47 1.88
C GLU A 133 6.67 -10.21 1.12
N GLU A 134 7.04 -10.11 -0.15
CA GLU A 134 6.77 -8.93 -0.99
C GLU A 134 5.28 -8.55 -1.01
N ASN A 135 4.41 -9.56 -1.04
CA ASN A 135 2.95 -9.41 -1.14
C ASN A 135 2.25 -9.21 0.21
N LEU A 136 2.96 -9.28 1.34
CA LEU A 136 2.37 -9.05 2.65
C LEU A 136 1.83 -7.62 2.71
N PHE A 137 0.57 -7.44 3.10
CA PHE A 137 -0.17 -6.18 3.13
C PHE A 137 -0.42 -5.51 1.76
N LEU A 138 -0.19 -6.19 0.64
CA LEU A 138 -0.39 -5.65 -0.70
C LEU A 138 -1.88 -5.45 -1.02
N ILE A 139 -2.27 -4.24 -1.37
CA ILE A 139 -3.65 -3.90 -1.74
C ILE A 139 -3.81 -3.45 -3.20
N GLY A 140 -2.71 -3.17 -3.89
CA GLY A 140 -2.74 -2.84 -5.32
C GLY A 140 -1.37 -2.50 -5.86
N THR A 141 -1.31 -2.21 -7.15
CA THR A 141 -0.12 -1.70 -7.82
C THR A 141 -0.46 -0.41 -8.54
N ILE A 142 0.51 0.52 -8.57
CA ILE A 142 0.37 1.79 -9.28
C ILE A 142 1.45 1.84 -10.35
N THR A 143 1.04 1.99 -11.60
CA THR A 143 1.95 2.15 -12.73
C THR A 143 1.90 3.57 -13.27
N ILE A 144 3.05 4.23 -13.33
CA ILE A 144 3.22 5.59 -13.85
C ILE A 144 3.95 5.51 -15.19
N PHE A 145 3.36 6.13 -16.21
CA PHE A 145 3.90 6.24 -17.55
C PHE A 145 4.38 7.66 -17.80
N MET A 146 5.68 7.83 -18.01
CA MET A 146 6.34 9.11 -18.23
C MET A 146 6.95 9.15 -19.64
N ASN A 147 6.79 10.26 -20.35
CA ASN A 147 7.58 10.54 -21.55
C ASN A 147 8.56 11.67 -21.21
N LYS A 148 9.82 11.33 -20.94
CA LYS A 148 10.77 12.26 -20.29
C LYS A 148 10.15 12.82 -19.01
N ASP A 149 10.08 14.13 -18.87
CA ASP A 149 9.56 14.81 -17.67
C ASP A 149 8.03 15.00 -17.71
N GLU A 150 7.33 14.38 -18.66
CA GLU A 150 5.89 14.55 -18.84
C GLU A 150 5.12 13.30 -18.39
N LEU A 151 4.22 13.48 -17.43
CA LEU A 151 3.27 12.44 -17.03
C LEU A 151 2.25 12.20 -18.15
N ILE A 152 2.13 10.95 -18.59
CA ILE A 152 1.22 10.54 -19.67
C ILE A 152 -0.01 9.85 -19.10
N LYS A 153 0.21 8.83 -18.28
CA LYS A 153 -0.81 7.96 -17.69
C LYS A 153 -0.37 7.56 -16.29
N SER A 154 -1.31 7.46 -15.37
CA SER A 154 -1.17 6.67 -14.14
C SER A 154 -2.28 5.62 -14.11
N ALA A 155 -1.96 4.40 -13.71
CA ALA A 155 -2.90 3.30 -13.56
C ALA A 155 -2.84 2.73 -12.15
N LEU A 156 -3.99 2.57 -11.50
CA LEU A 156 -4.14 1.72 -10.33
C LEU A 156 -4.68 0.37 -10.80
N GLU A 157 -3.97 -0.71 -10.51
CA GLU A 157 -4.45 -2.08 -10.66
C GLU A 157 -4.72 -2.70 -9.30
N THR A 158 -5.93 -3.23 -9.11
CA THR A 158 -6.35 -3.89 -7.88
C THR A 158 -7.45 -4.92 -8.17
N GLN A 159 -8.02 -5.51 -7.14
CA GLN A 159 -9.21 -6.37 -7.23
C GLN A 159 -10.38 -5.75 -6.48
N THR A 160 -11.62 -6.05 -6.91
CA THR A 160 -12.82 -5.71 -6.13
C THR A 160 -12.76 -6.31 -4.73
N SER A 161 -12.18 -7.51 -4.61
CA SER A 161 -11.91 -8.18 -3.34
C SER A 161 -10.75 -9.16 -3.50
N TYR A 162 -9.73 -9.04 -2.66
CA TYR A 162 -8.67 -10.01 -2.49
C TYR A 162 -9.14 -11.13 -1.58
N PHE A 163 -9.49 -12.26 -2.18
CA PHE A 163 -9.81 -13.46 -1.44
C PHE A 163 -8.60 -14.39 -1.37
N GLN A 164 -8.31 -14.87 -0.17
CA GLN A 164 -7.35 -15.93 0.06
C GLN A 164 -7.96 -16.94 1.02
N TYR A 165 -7.73 -18.22 0.76
CA TYR A 165 -8.15 -19.32 1.61
C TYR A 165 -6.98 -19.81 2.46
N SER A 166 -7.28 -20.26 3.68
CA SER A 166 -6.27 -20.87 4.55
C SER A 166 -5.91 -22.28 4.07
N GLU A 167 -4.64 -22.51 3.69
CA GLU A 167 -4.19 -23.82 3.17
C GLU A 167 -4.17 -24.93 4.24
N ASN A 168 -3.91 -24.59 5.51
CA ASN A 168 -3.67 -25.58 6.56
C ASN A 168 -4.51 -25.38 7.83
N GLY A 169 -5.38 -24.37 7.85
CA GLY A 169 -5.98 -23.86 9.07
C GLY A 169 -4.91 -23.26 10.00
N LEU A 170 -5.30 -22.27 10.79
CA LEU A 170 -4.41 -21.65 11.76
C LEU A 170 -4.88 -22.01 13.16
N LEU A 171 -3.99 -22.63 13.96
CA LEU A 171 -4.26 -22.97 15.35
C LEU A 171 -3.43 -22.04 16.24
N ALA A 172 -4.07 -21.39 17.21
CA ALA A 172 -3.40 -20.65 18.27
C ALA A 172 -3.49 -21.39 19.60
N ALA A 173 -2.39 -21.44 20.33
CA ALA A 173 -2.39 -21.95 21.69
C ALA A 173 -3.00 -20.92 22.63
N LYS A 174 -4.10 -21.27 23.30
CA LYS A 174 -4.68 -20.50 24.40
C LYS A 174 -4.59 -21.33 25.67
N GLU A 175 -3.70 -20.90 26.57
CA GLU A 175 -3.41 -21.51 27.88
C GLU A 175 -2.96 -22.98 27.83
N SER A 176 -3.84 -23.91 27.47
CA SER A 176 -3.60 -25.36 27.40
C SER A 176 -4.29 -26.05 26.22
N GLU A 177 -5.04 -25.29 25.40
CA GLU A 177 -5.81 -25.81 24.27
C GLU A 177 -5.39 -25.12 22.97
N LEU A 178 -5.45 -25.87 21.87
CA LEU A 178 -5.29 -25.30 20.53
C LEU A 178 -6.67 -24.85 20.05
N VAL A 179 -6.81 -23.55 19.79
CA VAL A 179 -8.01 -22.91 19.25
C VAL A 179 -7.80 -22.64 17.78
N GLU A 180 -8.75 -23.07 16.93
CA GLU A 180 -8.72 -22.78 15.49
C GLU A 180 -9.12 -21.32 15.24
N LEU A 181 -8.17 -20.54 14.71
CA LEU A 181 -8.34 -19.15 14.30
C LEU A 181 -8.95 -19.04 12.90
N THR A 182 -8.54 -19.95 12.01
CA THR A 182 -9.07 -20.07 10.65
C THR A 182 -9.18 -21.54 10.31
N GLY A 183 -10.35 -21.99 9.85
CA GLY A 183 -10.54 -23.36 9.41
C GLY A 183 -9.70 -23.73 8.19
N ASN A 184 -9.51 -25.02 7.95
CA ASN A 184 -8.99 -25.47 6.65
C ASN A 184 -9.98 -25.09 5.54
N ASP A 185 -9.48 -24.50 4.46
CA ASP A 185 -10.30 -24.05 3.33
C ASP A 185 -11.33 -22.95 3.69
N ASP A 186 -11.21 -22.30 4.85
CA ASP A 186 -11.97 -21.09 5.19
C ASP A 186 -11.32 -19.84 4.58
N PHE A 187 -12.13 -18.77 4.41
CA PHE A 187 -11.63 -17.45 4.02
C PHE A 187 -10.66 -16.92 5.08
N ASP A 188 -9.42 -16.71 4.67
CA ASP A 188 -8.37 -16.11 5.50
C ASP A 188 -8.28 -14.61 5.23
N ARG A 189 -8.38 -14.19 3.96
CA ARG A 189 -8.31 -12.78 3.54
C ARG A 189 -9.53 -12.38 2.73
N LYS A 190 -10.06 -11.18 2.98
CA LYS A 190 -11.24 -10.59 2.30
C LYS A 190 -11.11 -9.07 2.10
N VAL A 191 -9.91 -8.58 1.79
CA VAL A 191 -9.69 -7.14 1.62
C VAL A 191 -10.39 -6.63 0.37
N LYS A 192 -11.27 -5.64 0.51
CA LYS A 192 -11.83 -4.93 -0.66
C LYS A 192 -10.77 -4.01 -1.26
N GLY A 193 -10.04 -4.52 -2.25
CA GLY A 193 -8.86 -3.86 -2.83
C GLY A 193 -9.14 -2.46 -3.35
N LEU A 194 -10.23 -2.29 -4.12
CA LEU A 194 -10.62 -0.98 -4.62
C LEU A 194 -10.93 0.02 -3.49
N ASP A 195 -11.71 -0.38 -2.49
CA ASP A 195 -12.06 0.48 -1.34
C ASP A 195 -10.81 0.83 -0.52
N ALA A 196 -9.86 -0.11 -0.37
CA ALA A 196 -8.60 0.10 0.35
C ALA A 196 -7.64 1.04 -0.39
N CYS A 197 -7.57 0.94 -1.72
CA CYS A 197 -6.68 1.75 -2.56
C CYS A 197 -7.22 3.15 -2.84
N HIS A 198 -8.55 3.31 -2.88
CA HIS A 198 -9.21 4.53 -3.31
C HIS A 198 -8.73 5.79 -2.58
N PRO A 199 -8.61 5.83 -1.23
CA PRO A 199 -8.17 7.04 -0.54
C PRO A 199 -6.77 7.49 -0.97
N PHE A 200 -5.83 6.54 -1.07
CA PHE A 200 -4.46 6.84 -1.49
C PHE A 200 -4.39 7.25 -2.95
N TYR A 201 -5.10 6.55 -3.83
CA TYR A 201 -5.06 6.86 -5.24
C TYR A 201 -5.73 8.20 -5.53
N ASP A 202 -6.84 8.53 -4.87
CA ASP A 202 -7.44 9.87 -4.96
C ASP A 202 -6.49 10.96 -4.49
N PHE A 203 -5.79 10.75 -3.36
CA PHE A 203 -4.75 11.65 -2.88
C PHE A 203 -3.63 11.82 -3.93
N LEU A 204 -3.15 10.72 -4.51
CA LEU A 204 -2.09 10.73 -5.52
C LEU A 204 -2.47 11.61 -6.72
N ILE A 205 -3.70 11.49 -7.22
CA ILE A 205 -4.15 12.21 -8.41
C ILE A 205 -4.51 13.67 -8.08
N ASN A 206 -5.32 13.87 -7.04
CA ASN A 206 -5.98 15.16 -6.78
C ASN A 206 -5.18 16.09 -5.88
N THR A 207 -4.23 15.57 -5.10
CA THR A 207 -3.36 16.36 -4.23
C THR A 207 -1.92 16.29 -4.71
N LEU A 208 -1.33 15.08 -4.80
CA LEU A 208 0.09 14.93 -5.08
C LEU A 208 0.44 15.41 -6.49
N PHE A 209 -0.10 14.80 -7.54
CA PHE A 209 0.17 15.25 -8.92
C PHE A 209 -0.41 16.64 -9.22
N ALA A 210 -1.55 17.00 -8.63
CA ALA A 210 -2.12 18.33 -8.77
C ALA A 210 -1.21 19.45 -8.24
N SER A 211 -0.40 19.18 -7.20
CA SER A 211 0.55 20.14 -6.63
C SER A 211 1.63 20.60 -7.61
N VAL A 212 1.96 19.78 -8.61
CA VAL A 212 2.89 20.10 -9.70
C VAL A 212 2.14 20.48 -10.99
N PHE A 213 0.93 21.01 -10.84
CA PHE A 213 0.05 21.48 -11.92
C PHE A 213 -0.37 20.40 -12.93
N LEU A 214 -0.31 19.12 -12.55
CA LEU A 214 -0.80 18.02 -13.38
C LEU A 214 -2.24 17.69 -13.01
N ARG A 215 -3.15 17.78 -13.98
CA ARG A 215 -4.55 17.36 -13.81
C ARG A 215 -4.90 16.31 -14.85
N ALA A 216 -5.57 15.25 -14.42
CA ALA A 216 -6.08 14.26 -15.35
C ALA A 216 -7.10 14.91 -16.30
N VAL A 217 -6.89 14.74 -17.60
CA VAL A 217 -7.82 15.17 -18.65
C VAL A 217 -8.91 14.13 -18.90
N LYS A 218 -8.64 12.87 -18.54
CA LYS A 218 -9.56 11.75 -18.72
C LYS A 218 -9.29 10.67 -17.69
N SER A 219 -10.35 10.09 -17.15
CA SER A 219 -10.29 8.89 -16.32
C SER A 219 -11.09 7.76 -16.96
N GLU A 220 -10.55 6.55 -16.97
CA GLU A 220 -11.19 5.35 -17.49
C GLU A 220 -11.15 4.24 -16.45
N PHE A 221 -12.24 3.48 -16.36
CA PHE A 221 -12.37 2.35 -15.45
C PHE A 221 -12.57 1.07 -16.26
N TYR A 222 -11.68 0.11 -16.06
CA TYR A 222 -11.74 -1.21 -16.67
C TYR A 222 -11.99 -2.25 -15.60
N SER A 223 -12.83 -3.24 -15.92
CA SER A 223 -13.12 -4.34 -15.01
C SER A 223 -13.28 -5.63 -15.79
N THR A 224 -12.52 -6.65 -15.40
CA THR A 224 -12.53 -7.98 -16.00
C THR A 224 -12.74 -9.02 -14.90
N THR A 225 -13.36 -10.16 -15.22
CA THR A 225 -13.52 -11.25 -14.24
C THR A 225 -12.16 -11.69 -13.73
N GLY A 226 -11.99 -11.65 -12.42
CA GLY A 226 -10.78 -12.08 -11.74
C GLY A 226 -10.77 -13.58 -11.49
N VAL A 227 -9.62 -14.06 -11.01
CA VAL A 227 -9.41 -15.45 -10.62
C VAL A 227 -9.03 -15.46 -9.14
N ILE A 228 -9.61 -16.39 -8.39
CA ILE A 228 -9.12 -16.73 -7.04
C ILE A 228 -8.33 -18.02 -7.15
N SER A 229 -7.13 -18.02 -6.58
CA SER A 229 -6.29 -19.20 -6.46
C SER A 229 -6.37 -19.72 -5.04
N TYR A 230 -6.65 -21.02 -4.88
CA TYR A 230 -6.63 -21.69 -3.58
C TYR A 230 -6.12 -23.11 -3.72
N ARG A 231 -5.59 -23.66 -2.63
CA ARG A 231 -5.02 -25.00 -2.62
C ARG A 231 -5.86 -25.92 -1.76
N MET A 232 -6.55 -26.88 -2.37
CA MET A 232 -7.28 -27.89 -1.62
C MET A 232 -6.35 -29.03 -1.21
N LYS A 233 -6.46 -29.48 0.06
CA LYS A 233 -5.65 -30.57 0.64
C LYS A 233 -5.61 -31.86 -0.19
N LYS A 234 -6.66 -32.15 -0.97
CA LYS A 234 -6.77 -33.38 -1.77
C LYS A 234 -6.44 -33.22 -3.26
N GLU A 235 -6.58 -32.02 -3.82
CA GLU A 235 -6.59 -31.80 -5.28
C GLU A 235 -5.49 -30.87 -5.78
N GLY A 236 -4.71 -30.25 -4.88
CA GLY A 236 -3.65 -29.31 -5.26
C GLY A 236 -4.18 -27.88 -5.50
N TYR A 237 -3.40 -27.07 -6.23
CA TYR A 237 -3.78 -25.69 -6.58
C TYR A 237 -4.94 -25.71 -7.59
N GLN A 238 -5.99 -24.96 -7.26
CA GLN A 238 -7.17 -24.73 -8.07
C GLN A 238 -7.31 -23.24 -8.32
N ASN A 239 -7.80 -22.89 -9.51
CA ASN A 239 -8.12 -21.52 -9.91
C ASN A 239 -9.61 -21.48 -10.24
N GLU A 240 -10.37 -20.67 -9.51
CA GLU A 240 -11.80 -20.49 -9.76
C GLU A 240 -12.08 -19.06 -10.24
N TYR A 241 -12.84 -18.96 -11.33
CA TYR A 241 -13.42 -17.69 -11.77
C TYR A 241 -14.66 -17.41 -10.94
N MET A 242 -14.54 -16.52 -9.96
CA MET A 242 -15.71 -16.02 -9.25
C MET A 242 -16.17 -14.72 -9.88
N ASN A 243 -17.43 -14.70 -10.37
CA ASN A 243 -18.03 -13.52 -11.01
C ASN A 243 -18.02 -12.25 -10.12
N GLU A 244 -17.89 -12.45 -8.80
CA GLU A 244 -17.85 -11.41 -7.77
C GLU A 244 -16.45 -10.79 -7.59
N VAL A 245 -15.39 -11.52 -7.99
CA VAL A 245 -14.03 -11.00 -8.02
C VAL A 245 -13.74 -10.46 -9.40
N ARG A 246 -13.37 -9.18 -9.47
CA ARG A 246 -12.96 -8.56 -10.72
C ARG A 246 -11.60 -7.93 -10.53
N GLN A 247 -10.72 -8.14 -11.50
CA GLN A 247 -9.56 -7.28 -11.65
C GLN A 247 -10.08 -5.92 -12.12
N VAL A 248 -9.57 -4.87 -11.51
CA VAL A 248 -9.96 -3.49 -11.75
C VAL A 248 -8.72 -2.70 -12.11
N GLU A 249 -8.82 -1.93 -13.20
CA GLU A 249 -7.81 -0.94 -13.57
C GLU A 249 -8.47 0.43 -13.66
N LEU A 250 -7.98 1.39 -12.88
CA LEU A 250 -8.37 2.80 -12.97
C LEU A 250 -7.24 3.59 -13.62
N CYS A 251 -7.49 4.12 -14.81
CA CYS A 251 -6.52 4.84 -15.62
C CYS A 251 -6.82 6.34 -15.62
N ASN A 252 -5.83 7.15 -15.27
CA ASN A 252 -5.87 8.60 -15.43
C ASN A 252 -4.87 9.04 -16.50
N TYR A 253 -5.34 9.81 -17.47
CA TYR A 253 -4.54 10.35 -18.57
C TYR A 253 -4.33 11.83 -18.37
N TYR A 254 -3.11 12.32 -18.63
CA TYR A 254 -2.70 13.71 -18.41
C TYR A 254 -2.40 14.45 -19.72
N LYS A 255 -2.54 13.76 -20.86
CA LYS A 255 -2.45 14.32 -22.20
C LYS A 255 -3.56 13.76 -23.09
N GLU A 256 -4.14 14.62 -23.93
CA GLU A 256 -5.11 14.20 -24.94
C GLU A 256 -4.44 13.42 -26.08
N GLY A 257 -5.11 12.39 -26.58
CA GLY A 257 -4.75 11.72 -27.84
C GLY A 257 -3.63 10.68 -27.77
N ILE A 258 -3.07 10.37 -26.61
CA ILE A 258 -2.04 9.32 -26.47
C ILE A 258 -2.74 8.00 -26.13
N LYS A 259 -2.84 7.11 -27.13
CA LYS A 259 -3.01 5.68 -26.89
C LYS A 259 -1.63 5.12 -26.57
N VAL A 260 -1.42 4.72 -25.32
CA VAL A 260 -0.27 3.88 -24.93
C VAL A 260 -0.55 2.46 -25.40
#